data_AF-A0A927P0S5-F1
#
_entry.id   AF-A0A927P0S5-F1
#
_cell.length_a   1.000
_cell.length_b   1.000
_cell.length_c   1.000
_cell.angle_alpha   90.00
_cell.angle_beta   90.00
_cell.angle_gamma   90.00
#
_symmetry.space_group_name_H-M   'P 1'
#
loop_
_entity.id
_entity.type
_entity.pdbx_description
1 polymer ?
#
loop_
_entity_poly.entity_id
_entity_poly.type
_entity_poly.pdbx_seq_one_letter_code
_entity_poly.pdbx_strand_id
1 'polypeptide(L)'
;MTIKEAIDICDRMRPNDFSYFEKEMWVRELEARIEEEIILTHEKGMEMVRMHAEDGILYAGTPHDSMYLSFLLANIDRANGESARYNESAATFNAQYTAYSAWYNRTHMPLAVRVDVRENR
;
A
#
# COMPACT_ATOMS: atom_id res chain seq x y z
N MET A 1 -6.41 8.69 5.46
CA MET A 1 -7.37 7.58 5.42
C MET A 1 -6.98 6.57 6.49
N THR A 2 -7.95 6.06 7.24
CA THR A 2 -7.77 4.96 8.20
C THR A 2 -8.20 3.62 7.58
N ILE A 3 -7.83 2.50 8.20
CA ILE A 3 -8.32 1.16 7.80
C ILE A 3 -9.85 1.13 7.76
N LYS A 4 -10.50 1.65 8.81
CA LYS A 4 -11.97 1.66 8.90
C LYS A 4 -12.59 2.44 7.74
N GLU A 5 -12.07 3.62 7.44
CA GLU A 5 -12.57 4.45 6.34
C GLU A 5 -12.42 3.75 4.99
N ALA A 6 -11.26 3.11 4.74
CA ALA A 6 -11.03 2.37 3.50
C ALA A 6 -12.05 1.22 3.33
N ILE A 7 -12.28 0.46 4.40
CA ILE A 7 -13.26 -0.65 4.41
C ILE A 7 -14.69 -0.13 4.23
N ASP A 8 -15.09 0.91 4.97
CA ASP A 8 -16.42 1.50 4.86
C ASP A 8 -16.69 2.02 3.43
N ILE A 9 -15.69 2.64 2.78
CA ILE A 9 -15.81 3.11 1.41
C ILE A 9 -15.92 1.92 0.45
N CYS A 10 -15.05 0.92 0.61
CA CYS A 10 -15.07 -0.29 -0.23
C CYS A 10 -16.43 -1.00 -0.17
N ASP A 11 -16.98 -1.17 1.03
CA ASP A 11 -18.27 -1.83 1.23
C ASP A 11 -19.45 -1.05 0.64
N ARG A 12 -19.37 0.29 0.63
CA ARG A 12 -20.34 1.13 -0.08
C ARG A 12 -20.22 1.00 -1.60
N MET A 13 -19.01 0.86 -2.13
CA MET A 13 -18.77 0.70 -3.56
C MET A 13 -19.20 -0.69 -4.06
N ARG A 14 -18.96 -1.73 -3.26
CA ARG A 14 -19.26 -3.12 -3.59
C ARG A 14 -19.66 -3.89 -2.33
N PRO A 15 -20.97 -3.95 -2.02
CA PRO A 15 -21.48 -4.78 -0.93
C PRO A 15 -21.00 -6.23 -1.07
N ASN A 16 -20.53 -6.82 0.04
CA ASN A 16 -19.90 -8.13 0.09
C ASN A 16 -20.13 -8.78 1.46
N ASP A 17 -19.90 -10.09 1.55
CA ASP A 17 -20.12 -10.90 2.76
C ASP A 17 -18.86 -11.04 3.64
N PHE A 18 -17.73 -10.43 3.27
CA PHE A 18 -16.50 -10.50 4.04
C PHE A 18 -16.61 -9.64 5.30
N SER A 19 -16.13 -10.18 6.41
CA SER A 19 -16.12 -9.48 7.69
C SER A 19 -15.16 -8.29 7.67
N TYR A 20 -15.38 -7.36 8.60
CA TYR A 20 -14.43 -6.27 8.86
C TYR A 20 -13.02 -6.82 9.14
N PHE A 21 -12.93 -7.88 9.95
CA PHE A 21 -11.65 -8.47 10.34
C PHE A 21 -10.86 -9.02 9.15
N GLU A 22 -11.52 -9.73 8.22
CA GLU A 22 -10.86 -10.25 7.01
C GLU A 22 -10.29 -9.11 6.16
N LYS A 23 -11.09 -8.05 5.94
CA LYS A 23 -10.66 -6.88 5.17
C LYS A 23 -9.56 -6.10 5.89
N GLU A 24 -9.63 -5.98 7.21
CA GLU A 24 -8.58 -5.37 8.02
C GLU A 24 -7.25 -6.12 7.87
N MET A 25 -7.28 -7.46 7.90
CA MET A 25 -6.08 -8.27 7.69
C MET A 25 -5.47 -8.03 6.31
N TRP A 26 -6.29 -7.95 5.26
CA TRP A 26 -5.78 -7.61 3.92
C TRP A 26 -5.12 -6.23 3.89
N VAL A 27 -5.74 -5.20 4.49
CA VAL A 27 -5.12 -3.87 4.53
C VAL A 27 -3.81 -3.88 5.32
N ARG A 28 -3.75 -4.61 6.44
CA ARG A 28 -2.51 -4.75 7.23
C ARG A 28 -1.39 -5.45 6.46
N GLU A 29 -1.72 -6.46 5.64
CA GLU A 29 -0.76 -7.08 4.74
C GLU A 29 -0.20 -6.09 3.71
N LEU A 30 -1.06 -5.23 3.15
CA LEU A 30 -0.60 -4.17 2.24
C LEU A 30 0.26 -3.13 2.96
N GLU A 31 -0.11 -2.71 4.18
CA GLU A 31 0.70 -1.78 4.98
C GLU A 31 2.08 -2.33 5.29
N ALA A 32 2.17 -3.60 5.70
CA ALA A 32 3.45 -4.27 5.94
C ALA A 32 4.31 -4.33 4.66
N ARG A 33 3.68 -4.54 3.50
CA ARG A 33 4.37 -4.52 2.21
C ARG A 33 4.90 -3.12 1.87
N ILE A 34 4.10 -2.08 2.08
CA ILE A 34 4.52 -0.68 1.87
C ILE A 34 5.67 -0.33 2.80
N GLU A 35 5.57 -0.74 4.06
CA GLU A 35 6.62 -0.52 5.06
C GLU A 35 7.96 -1.09 4.58
N GLU A 36 7.99 -2.38 4.22
CA GLU A 36 9.21 -3.07 3.82
C GLU A 36 9.75 -2.59 2.46
N GLU A 37 8.90 -2.48 1.44
CA GLU A 37 9.35 -2.22 0.07
C GLU A 37 9.61 -0.74 -0.21
N ILE A 38 8.95 0.17 0.52
CA ILE A 38 8.96 1.61 0.23
C ILE A 38 9.50 2.41 1.41
N ILE A 39 8.97 2.22 2.62
CA ILE A 39 9.31 3.10 3.74
C ILE A 39 10.72 2.82 4.26
N LEU A 40 11.02 1.56 4.58
CA LEU A 40 12.29 1.12 5.16
C LEU A 40 13.48 1.19 4.20
N THR A 41 13.22 1.38 2.90
CA THR A 41 14.28 1.57 1.89
C THR A 41 14.83 3.00 1.83
N HIS A 42 14.39 3.89 2.73
CA HIS A 42 14.75 5.31 2.77
C HIS A 42 15.37 5.72 4.11
N GLU A 43 16.22 6.76 4.12
CA GLU A 43 17.01 7.15 5.30
C GLU A 43 16.16 7.45 6.55
N LYS A 44 14.94 7.97 6.36
CA LYS A 44 13.99 8.27 7.44
C LYS A 44 12.93 7.18 7.65
N GLY A 45 13.09 6.01 7.03
CA GLY A 45 12.10 4.93 7.08
C GLY A 45 11.73 4.54 8.51
N MET A 46 12.72 4.26 9.36
CA MET A 46 12.49 3.88 10.76
C MET A 46 11.83 4.98 11.61
N GLU A 47 12.04 6.25 11.27
CA GLU A 47 11.34 7.37 11.93
C GLU A 47 9.87 7.39 11.52
N MET A 48 9.61 7.22 10.22
CA MET A 48 8.26 7.14 9.66
C MET A 48 7.46 5.97 10.27
N VAL A 49 8.05 4.79 10.42
CA VAL A 49 7.40 3.63 11.05
C VAL A 49 6.96 3.93 12.48
N ARG A 50 7.81 4.62 13.27
CA ARG A 50 7.46 4.98 14.66
C ARG A 50 6.28 5.95 14.71
N MET A 51 6.28 6.98 13.86
CA MET A 51 5.17 7.94 13.79
C MET A 51 3.87 7.25 13.33
N HIS A 52 3.95 6.39 12.33
CA HIS A 52 2.79 5.65 11.82
C HIS A 52 2.11 4.78 12.89
N ALA A 53 2.91 4.13 13.75
CA ALA A 53 2.40 3.32 14.86
C ALA A 53 1.60 4.13 15.89
N GLU A 54 1.83 5.44 16.00
CA GLU A 54 1.14 6.34 16.93
C GLU A 54 -0.15 6.92 16.34
N ASP A 55 -0.14 7.26 15.05
CA ASP A 55 -1.23 7.98 14.39
C ASP A 55 -2.39 7.08 13.92
N GLY A 56 -2.12 5.80 13.65
CA GLY A 56 -3.14 4.85 13.16
C GLY A 56 -3.72 5.20 11.78
N ILE A 57 -3.06 6.09 11.04
CA ILE A 57 -3.37 6.47 9.65
C ILE A 57 -2.59 5.60 8.67
N LEU A 58 -3.16 5.31 7.50
CA LEU A 58 -2.49 4.51 6.48
C LEU A 58 -1.26 5.23 5.89
N TYR A 59 -0.21 4.49 5.54
CA TYR A 59 1.04 5.06 4.98
C TYR A 59 0.79 5.91 3.72
N ALA A 60 0.01 5.41 2.76
CA ALA A 60 -0.31 6.14 1.55
C ALA A 60 -1.49 7.10 1.80
N GLY A 61 -1.17 8.33 2.18
CA GLY A 61 -2.14 9.41 2.29
C GLY A 61 -2.62 9.94 0.92
N THR A 62 -3.60 10.86 0.94
CA THR A 62 -4.06 11.58 -0.25
C THR A 62 -2.86 12.23 -0.97
N PRO A 63 -2.70 12.07 -2.31
CA PRO A 63 -3.66 11.54 -3.29
C PRO A 63 -3.52 10.04 -3.62
N HIS A 64 -2.75 9.27 -2.85
CA HIS A 64 -2.43 7.86 -3.13
C HIS A 64 -3.30 6.85 -2.35
N ASP A 65 -4.15 7.34 -1.47
CA ASP A 65 -5.05 6.57 -0.59
C ASP A 65 -6.10 5.75 -1.35
N SER A 66 -6.47 6.11 -2.58
CA SER A 66 -7.38 5.31 -3.41
C SER A 66 -6.84 3.92 -3.74
N MET A 67 -5.54 3.69 -3.59
CA MET A 67 -4.89 2.39 -3.76
C MET A 67 -5.42 1.32 -2.81
N TYR A 68 -5.79 1.69 -1.57
CA TYR A 68 -6.36 0.74 -0.63
C TYR A 68 -7.72 0.21 -1.10
N LEU A 69 -8.50 1.06 -1.81
CA LEU A 69 -9.79 0.67 -2.37
C LEU A 69 -9.63 -0.34 -3.50
N SER A 70 -8.73 -0.08 -4.46
CA SER A 70 -8.48 -1.01 -5.57
C SER A 70 -7.90 -2.34 -5.08
N PHE A 71 -7.06 -2.30 -4.03
CA PHE A 71 -6.54 -3.51 -3.38
C PHE A 71 -7.65 -4.33 -2.70
N LEU A 72 -8.52 -3.69 -1.92
CA LEU A 72 -9.64 -4.36 -1.26
C LEU A 72 -10.60 -4.97 -2.27
N LEU A 73 -10.96 -4.22 -3.32
CA LEU A 73 -11.82 -4.72 -4.41
C LEU A 73 -11.19 -5.92 -5.11
N ALA A 74 -9.88 -5.88 -5.39
CA ALA A 74 -9.19 -7.02 -5.96
C ALA A 74 -9.24 -8.26 -5.04
N ASN A 75 -9.07 -8.09 -3.72
CA ASN A 75 -9.17 -9.22 -2.80
C ASN A 75 -10.58 -9.81 -2.71
N ILE A 76 -11.61 -8.96 -2.70
CA ILE A 76 -13.02 -9.37 -2.76
C ILE A 76 -13.28 -10.16 -4.03
N ASP A 77 -12.89 -9.63 -5.19
CA ASP A 77 -13.11 -10.26 -6.50
C ASP A 77 -12.38 -11.60 -6.60
N ARG A 78 -11.14 -11.65 -6.10
CA ARG A 78 -10.33 -12.87 -6.03
C ARG A 78 -11.00 -13.93 -5.15
N ALA A 79 -11.45 -13.55 -3.97
CA ALA A 79 -12.07 -14.47 -3.02
C ALA A 79 -13.44 -14.99 -3.50
N ASN A 80 -14.18 -14.17 -4.26
CA ASN A 80 -15.43 -14.58 -4.91
C ASN A 80 -15.23 -15.36 -6.23
N GLY A 81 -13.99 -15.49 -6.72
CA GLY A 81 -13.71 -16.15 -8.00
C GLY A 81 -14.11 -15.33 -9.24
N GLU A 82 -14.31 -14.02 -9.10
CA GLU A 82 -14.70 -13.10 -10.17
C GLU A 82 -13.49 -12.64 -11.00
N SER A 83 -12.86 -13.57 -11.73
CA SER A 83 -11.57 -13.35 -12.43
C SER A 83 -11.51 -12.10 -13.31
N ALA A 84 -12.58 -11.76 -14.03
CA ALA A 84 -12.60 -10.56 -14.88
C ALA A 84 -12.50 -9.26 -14.07
N ARG A 85 -13.26 -9.16 -12.97
CA ARG A 85 -13.24 -8.01 -12.06
C ARG A 85 -11.95 -7.94 -11.26
N TYR A 86 -11.44 -9.11 -10.83
CA TYR A 86 -10.13 -9.19 -10.20
C TYR A 86 -9.04 -8.61 -11.10
N ASN A 87 -9.01 -8.99 -12.38
CA ASN A 87 -8.00 -8.49 -13.32
C ASN A 87 -8.08 -6.96 -13.48
N GLU A 88 -9.27 -6.39 -13.51
CA GLU A 88 -9.49 -4.94 -13.60
C GLU A 88 -9.02 -4.21 -12.33
N SER A 89 -9.48 -4.67 -11.16
CA SER A 89 -9.13 -4.10 -9.86
C SER A 89 -7.62 -4.23 -9.59
N ALA A 90 -7.03 -5.38 -9.89
CA ALA A 90 -5.60 -5.64 -9.71
C ALA A 90 -4.73 -4.80 -10.66
N ALA A 91 -5.14 -4.60 -11.91
CA ALA A 91 -4.42 -3.72 -12.84
C ALA A 91 -4.40 -2.27 -12.33
N THR A 92 -5.53 -1.80 -11.81
CA THR A 92 -5.66 -0.46 -11.23
C THR A 92 -4.79 -0.31 -9.98
N PHE A 93 -4.84 -1.29 -9.08
CA PHE A 93 -3.99 -1.34 -7.89
C PHE A 93 -2.50 -1.30 -8.26
N ASN A 94 -2.06 -2.14 -9.19
CA ASN A 94 -0.65 -2.20 -9.60
C ASN A 94 -0.15 -0.87 -10.18
N ALA A 95 -0.99 -0.19 -10.97
CA ALA A 95 -0.67 1.15 -11.48
C ALA A 95 -0.55 2.18 -10.36
N GLN A 96 -1.47 2.17 -9.39
CA GLN A 96 -1.46 3.09 -8.25
C GLN A 96 -0.27 2.83 -7.30
N TYR A 97 0.04 1.57 -7.01
CA TYR A 97 1.18 1.16 -6.20
C TYR A 97 2.50 1.58 -6.82
N THR A 98 2.64 1.38 -8.14
CA THR A 98 3.81 1.85 -8.89
C THR A 98 3.93 3.37 -8.84
N ALA A 99 2.82 4.09 -9.01
CA ALA A 99 2.81 5.55 -8.94
C ALA A 99 3.16 6.08 -7.54
N TYR A 100 2.68 5.44 -6.48
CA TYR A 100 3.01 5.77 -5.09
C TYR A 100 4.48 5.53 -4.80
N SER A 101 5.02 4.34 -5.13
CA SER A 101 6.45 4.04 -4.96
C SER A 101 7.33 5.05 -5.70
N ALA A 102 7.00 5.36 -6.96
CA ALA A 102 7.74 6.34 -7.73
C ALA A 102 7.66 7.76 -7.14
N TRP A 103 6.51 8.16 -6.60
CA TRP A 103 6.37 9.43 -5.89
C TRP A 103 7.23 9.46 -4.62
N TYR A 104 7.16 8.41 -3.81
CA TYR A 104 7.91 8.31 -2.55
C TYR A 104 9.43 8.41 -2.80
N ASN A 105 9.93 7.68 -3.81
CA ASN A 105 11.34 7.72 -4.21
C ASN A 105 11.81 9.11 -4.70
N ARG A 106 10.91 9.96 -5.22
CA ARG A 106 11.24 11.32 -5.65
C ARG A 106 11.21 12.33 -4.51
N THR A 107 10.47 12.04 -3.44
CA THR A 107 10.24 12.97 -2.32
C THR A 107 11.01 12.60 -1.07
N HIS A 108 11.56 11.39 -0.99
CA HIS A 108 12.35 10.88 0.14
C HIS A 108 13.71 10.41 -0.35
N MET A 109 14.74 10.58 0.50
CA MET A 109 16.09 10.13 0.16
C MET A 109 16.20 8.61 0.32
N PRO A 110 16.45 7.85 -0.76
CA PRO A 110 16.67 6.42 -0.66
C PRO A 110 17.96 6.14 0.10
N LEU A 111 18.02 5.00 0.79
CA LEU A 111 19.25 4.54 1.41
C LEU A 111 20.33 4.47 0.33
N ALA A 112 21.46 5.13 0.55
CA ALA A 112 22.57 5.09 -0.38
C ALA A 112 22.99 3.64 -0.58
N VAL A 113 22.80 3.11 -1.79
CA VAL A 113 23.51 1.91 -2.21
C VAL A 113 24.98 2.33 -2.22
N ARG A 114 25.75 1.83 -1.26
CA ARG A 114 27.21 1.94 -1.27
C ARG A 114 27.70 1.19 -2.51
N VAL A 115 27.79 1.88 -3.64
CA VAL A 115 28.63 1.43 -4.75
C VAL A 115 30.04 1.75 -4.31
N ASP A 116 30.75 0.76 -3.75
CA ASP A 116 32.18 0.86 -3.48
C ASP A 116 32.89 1.00 -4.83
N VAL A 117 33.06 2.23 -5.30
CA VAL A 117 33.93 2.54 -6.43
C VAL A 117 35.37 2.60 -5.89
N ARG A 118 35.92 1.42 -5.62
CA ARG A 118 37.33 1.15 -5.28
C ARG A 118 37.70 -0.14 -6.01
N GLU A 119 38.73 -0.28 -6.82
CA GLU A 119 39.86 0.53 -7.26
C GLU A 119 40.22 -0.05 -8.63
N ASN A 120 40.43 0.78 -9.65
CA ASN A 120 41.27 0.39 -10.78
C ASN A 120 42.05 1.64 -11.18
N ARG A 121 43.15 1.84 -10.47
CA ARG A 121 44.14 2.88 -10.75
C ARG A 121 45.50 2.22 -10.88
#